data_AF-A0A6A3BVX7-F1
#
_entry.id   AF-A0A6A3BVX7-F1
#
_cell.length_a   1.000
_cell.length_b   1.000
_cell.length_c   1.000
_cell.angle_alpha   90.00
_cell.angle_beta   90.00
_cell.angle_gamma   90.00
#
_symmetry.space_group_name_H-M   'P 1'
#
loop_
_entity.id
_entity.type
_entity.pdbx_description
1 polymer ?
#
loop_
_entity_poly.entity_id
_entity_poly.type
_entity_poly.pdbx_seq_one_letter_code
_entity_poly.pdbx_strand_id
1 'polypeptide(L)'
;MVRTIAMDGTEGLNRGQPVLNTGSPITVPVGRATLGRIINVIGEPIDEKGELKTHRYLPIHREAPAFVDQATEQQILVTGIKVVDLLAPYQRGGKSGLFGGAGVGKAVLIMELINNVDKQAESKCALVYGQMNEPPGARARVGLTGLTVAEHFRDAEGQDVLLFIDNIFRFTQANAEVSALLG
;
A
#
# COMPACT_ATOMS: atom_id res chain seq x y z
N MET A 1 26.02 -15.10 -7.60
CA MET A 1 26.00 -13.65 -7.88
C MET A 1 24.54 -13.25 -8.05
N VAL A 2 24.08 -12.18 -7.39
CA VAL A 2 22.69 -11.68 -7.48
C VAL A 2 22.71 -10.22 -7.93
N ARG A 3 21.64 -9.77 -8.61
CA ARG A 3 21.43 -8.36 -8.94
C ARG A 3 20.27 -7.85 -8.09
N THR A 4 20.49 -6.76 -7.36
CA THR A 4 19.55 -6.25 -6.36
C THR A 4 19.14 -4.82 -6.67
N ILE A 5 18.00 -4.41 -6.12
CA ILE A 5 17.48 -3.05 -6.22
C ILE A 5 17.54 -2.45 -4.80
N ALA A 6 18.15 -1.29 -4.65
CA ALA A 6 18.22 -0.61 -3.36
C ALA A 6 16.87 0.05 -3.02
N MET A 7 16.47 -0.05 -1.75
CA MET A 7 15.26 0.61 -1.21
C MET A 7 15.59 1.99 -0.61
N ASP A 8 16.86 2.35 -0.50
CA ASP A 8 17.33 3.65 -0.02
C ASP A 8 18.49 4.14 -0.91
N GLY A 9 18.99 5.35 -0.66
CA GLY A 9 20.16 5.92 -1.30
C GLY A 9 21.35 4.97 -1.28
N THR A 10 22.08 4.91 -2.40
CA THR A 10 23.28 4.06 -2.55
C THR A 10 24.58 4.81 -2.28
N GLU A 11 24.50 6.07 -1.84
CA GLU A 11 25.63 6.88 -1.44
C GLU A 11 26.38 6.21 -0.28
N GLY A 12 27.71 6.12 -0.40
CA GLY A 12 28.57 5.52 0.64
C GLY A 12 28.72 4.00 0.58
N LEU A 13 28.05 3.30 -0.36
CA LEU A 13 28.29 1.87 -0.57
C LEU A 13 29.67 1.61 -1.18
N ASN A 14 30.41 0.67 -0.57
CA ASN A 14 31.75 0.30 -1.02
C ASN A 14 31.80 -1.16 -1.50
N ARG A 15 32.67 -1.45 -2.48
CA ARG A 15 32.89 -2.82 -2.92
C ARG A 15 33.48 -3.67 -1.79
N GLY A 16 32.94 -4.87 -1.60
CA GLY A 16 33.36 -5.78 -0.53
C GLY A 16 32.66 -5.52 0.82
N GLN A 17 31.73 -4.56 0.89
CA GLN A 17 30.90 -4.36 2.07
C GLN A 17 30.09 -5.65 2.37
N PRO A 18 30.08 -6.11 3.63
CA PRO A 18 29.34 -7.32 3.99
C PRO A 18 27.83 -7.10 3.81
N VAL A 19 27.16 -8.09 3.24
CA VAL A 19 25.71 -8.11 3.05
C VAL A 19 25.16 -9.35 3.73
N LEU A 20 24.12 -9.17 4.54
CA LEU A 20 23.42 -10.26 5.21
C LEU A 20 22.15 -10.61 4.44
N ASN A 21 21.95 -11.90 4.17
CA ASN A 21 20.70 -12.40 3.61
C ASN A 21 19.72 -12.70 4.76
N THR A 22 18.57 -12.02 4.77
CA THR A 22 17.51 -12.25 5.76
C THR A 22 16.80 -13.60 5.57
N GLY A 23 16.93 -14.24 4.41
CA GLY A 23 16.28 -15.51 4.08
C GLY A 23 14.80 -15.37 3.68
N SER A 24 14.27 -14.14 3.66
CA SER A 24 12.88 -13.84 3.33
C SER A 24 12.79 -12.60 2.42
N PRO A 25 11.67 -12.42 1.71
CA PRO A 25 11.33 -11.13 1.11
C PRO A 25 11.28 -10.02 2.18
N ILE A 26 11.17 -8.77 1.74
CA ILE A 26 10.84 -7.65 2.63
C ILE A 26 9.55 -8.00 3.38
N THR A 27 9.62 -7.98 4.71
CA THR A 27 8.50 -8.26 5.62
C THR A 27 8.12 -7.01 6.38
N VAL A 28 6.83 -6.71 6.47
CA VAL A 28 6.32 -5.47 7.05
C VAL A 28 5.37 -5.76 8.21
N PRO A 29 5.29 -4.89 9.23
CA PRO A 29 4.34 -5.04 10.32
C PRO A 29 2.92 -4.91 9.80
N VAL A 30 2.01 -5.73 10.32
CA VAL A 30 0.58 -5.72 9.94
C VAL A 30 -0.35 -5.78 11.15
N GLY A 31 -1.64 -5.55 10.91
CA GLY A 31 -2.72 -5.59 11.89
C GLY A 31 -2.98 -4.24 12.54
N ARG A 32 -3.87 -4.23 13.53
CA ARG A 32 -4.34 -3.00 14.21
C ARG A 32 -3.24 -2.05 14.71
N ALA A 33 -2.04 -2.57 15.00
CA ALA A 33 -0.89 -1.75 15.39
C ALA A 33 -0.46 -0.73 14.33
N THR A 34 -0.76 -0.96 13.04
CA THR A 34 -0.43 -0.04 11.95
C THR A 34 -1.45 1.09 11.77
N LEU A 35 -2.60 1.03 12.44
CA LEU A 35 -3.63 2.05 12.34
C LEU A 35 -3.21 3.36 13.02
N GLY A 36 -3.40 4.49 12.34
CA GLY A 36 -2.97 5.82 12.80
C GLY A 36 -1.47 6.07 12.73
N ARG A 37 -0.73 5.15 12.08
CA ARG A 37 0.72 5.18 11.92
C ARG A 37 1.11 5.44 10.47
N ILE A 38 2.28 6.04 10.27
CA ILE A 38 2.90 6.20 8.95
C ILE A 38 4.11 5.27 8.87
N ILE A 39 4.13 4.37 7.89
CA ILE A 39 5.23 3.45 7.63
C ILE A 39 5.83 3.64 6.24
N ASN A 40 7.12 3.38 6.11
CA ASN A 40 7.83 3.38 4.82
C ASN A 40 7.70 2.01 4.09
N VAL A 41 8.34 1.90 2.93
CA VAL A 41 8.33 0.70 2.08
C VAL A 41 8.82 -0.58 2.80
N ILE A 42 9.77 -0.47 3.72
CA ILE A 42 10.30 -1.61 4.47
C ILE A 42 9.60 -1.85 5.81
N GLY A 43 8.57 -1.06 6.13
CA GLY A 43 7.73 -1.25 7.31
C GLY A 43 8.19 -0.50 8.57
N GLU A 44 9.15 0.41 8.45
CA GLU A 44 9.59 1.23 9.58
C GLU A 44 8.64 2.41 9.80
N PRO A 45 8.34 2.77 11.06
CA PRO A 45 7.53 3.95 11.36
C PRO A 45 8.32 5.24 11.12
N ILE A 46 7.71 6.17 10.39
CA ILE A 46 8.30 7.48 10.04
C ILE A 46 7.50 8.66 10.61
N ASP A 47 6.63 8.39 11.59
CA ASP A 47 5.71 9.36 12.19
C ASP A 47 6.15 9.91 13.55
N GLU A 48 7.39 9.65 13.96
CA GLU A 48 7.97 10.08 15.25
C GLU A 48 7.19 9.59 16.49
N LYS A 49 6.24 8.66 16.35
CA LYS A 49 5.45 8.09 17.47
C LYS A 49 6.11 6.87 18.13
N GLY A 50 7.42 6.69 17.92
CA GLY A 50 8.18 5.54 18.41
C GLY A 50 7.92 4.25 17.62
N GLU A 51 8.33 3.11 18.17
CA GLU A 51 8.25 1.83 17.47
C GLU A 51 6.81 1.30 17.31
N LEU A 52 6.62 0.44 16.31
CA LEU A 52 5.37 -0.31 16.14
C LEU A 52 5.36 -1.54 17.03
N LYS A 53 4.44 -1.59 17.99
CA LYS A 53 4.25 -2.77 18.85
C LYS A 53 3.38 -3.80 18.13
N THR A 54 4.00 -4.69 17.36
CA THR A 54 3.32 -5.84 16.75
C THR A 54 4.18 -7.10 16.77
N HIS A 55 3.52 -8.24 16.79
CA HIS A 55 4.16 -9.55 16.63
C HIS A 55 3.86 -10.18 15.26
N ARG A 56 3.09 -9.47 14.42
CA ARG A 56 2.64 -9.97 13.12
C ARG A 56 3.37 -9.24 12.01
N TYR A 57 4.07 -10.02 11.20
CA TYR A 57 4.80 -9.55 10.03
C TYR A 57 4.41 -10.42 8.83
N LEU A 58 4.25 -9.79 7.66
CA LEU A 58 3.94 -10.49 6.42
C LEU A 58 4.89 -10.05 5.30
N PRO A 59 5.28 -10.95 4.37
CA PRO A 59 6.08 -10.60 3.21
C PRO A 59 5.28 -9.76 2.22
N ILE A 60 5.93 -8.78 1.59
CA ILE A 60 5.25 -7.90 0.61
C ILE A 60 5.01 -8.57 -0.75
N HIS A 61 5.70 -9.67 -1.02
CA HIS A 61 5.51 -10.46 -2.24
C HIS A 61 4.67 -11.69 -1.87
N ARG A 62 3.44 -11.73 -2.38
CA ARG A 62 2.50 -12.83 -2.22
C ARG A 62 1.79 -13.09 -3.54
N GLU A 63 1.36 -14.33 -3.73
CA GLU A 63 0.53 -14.70 -4.87
C GLU A 63 -0.86 -14.08 -4.73
N ALA A 64 -1.48 -13.80 -5.88
CA ALA A 64 -2.87 -13.38 -5.91
C ALA A 64 -3.80 -14.51 -5.40
N PRO A 65 -4.99 -14.18 -4.86
CA PRO A 65 -5.98 -15.19 -4.48
C PRO A 65 -6.29 -16.15 -5.63
N ALA A 66 -6.43 -17.44 -5.32
CA ALA A 66 -6.71 -18.45 -6.32
C ALA A 66 -8.10 -18.24 -6.93
N PHE A 67 -8.34 -18.79 -8.12
CA PHE A 67 -9.63 -18.67 -8.81
C PHE A 67 -10.81 -19.16 -7.94
N VAL A 68 -10.59 -20.20 -7.14
CA VAL A 68 -11.60 -20.77 -6.22
C VAL A 68 -11.96 -19.86 -5.04
N ASP A 69 -11.08 -18.92 -4.70
CA ASP A 69 -11.27 -17.97 -3.59
C ASP A 69 -11.93 -16.67 -4.06
N GLN A 70 -12.18 -16.52 -5.36
CA GLN A 70 -12.80 -15.31 -5.90
C GLN A 70 -14.31 -15.33 -5.70
N ALA A 71 -14.82 -14.32 -4.99
CA ALA A 71 -16.25 -14.14 -4.82
C ALA A 71 -16.93 -13.85 -6.17
N THR A 72 -18.01 -14.57 -6.45
CA THR A 72 -18.84 -14.38 -7.65
C THR A 72 -19.96 -13.37 -7.45
N GLU A 73 -20.20 -12.94 -6.21
CA GLU A 73 -21.27 -12.02 -5.88
C GLU A 73 -20.88 -10.56 -6.16
N GLN A 74 -21.74 -9.87 -6.90
CA GLN A 74 -21.63 -8.44 -7.11
C GLN A 74 -22.44 -7.72 -6.03
N GLN A 75 -21.75 -7.18 -5.02
CA GLN A 75 -22.36 -6.33 -4.00
C GLN A 75 -21.93 -4.88 -4.20
N ILE A 76 -22.86 -3.95 -4.07
CA ILE A 76 -22.57 -2.51 -4.17
C ILE A 76 -22.03 -2.01 -2.82
N LEU A 77 -20.93 -1.28 -2.86
CA LEU A 77 -20.43 -0.48 -1.74
C LEU A 77 -21.09 0.89 -1.78
N VAL A 78 -22.01 1.15 -0.85
CA VAL A 78 -22.66 2.45 -0.71
C VAL A 78 -21.67 3.44 -0.10
N THR A 79 -21.35 4.50 -0.83
CA THR A 79 -20.32 5.48 -0.45
C THR A 79 -20.88 6.71 0.25
N GLY A 80 -22.19 6.96 0.15
CA GLY A 80 -22.83 8.18 0.64
C GLY A 80 -22.65 9.38 -0.29
N ILE A 81 -21.93 9.22 -1.40
CA ILE A 81 -21.65 10.30 -2.35
C ILE A 81 -22.61 10.15 -3.53
N LYS A 82 -23.57 11.08 -3.63
CA LYS A 82 -24.67 11.02 -4.62
C LYS A 82 -24.21 10.71 -6.05
N VAL A 83 -23.17 11.38 -6.53
CA VAL A 83 -22.68 11.19 -7.91
C VAL A 83 -22.05 9.81 -8.11
N VAL A 84 -21.36 9.27 -7.09
CA VAL A 84 -20.76 7.93 -7.14
C VAL A 84 -21.86 6.89 -7.05
N ASP A 85 -22.70 6.95 -6.02
CA ASP A 85 -23.74 5.94 -5.78
C ASP A 85 -24.79 5.88 -6.91
N LEU A 86 -25.05 7.00 -7.61
CA LEU A 86 -26.02 7.06 -8.70
C LEU A 86 -25.43 6.70 -10.07
N LEU A 87 -24.26 7.25 -10.42
CA LEU A 87 -23.75 7.18 -11.80
C LEU A 87 -22.63 6.14 -11.98
N ALA A 88 -21.85 5.89 -10.93
CA ALA A 88 -20.68 5.00 -10.98
C ALA A 88 -20.52 4.24 -9.65
N PRO A 89 -21.49 3.41 -9.26
CA PRO A 89 -21.50 2.74 -7.96
C PRO A 89 -20.27 1.85 -7.81
N TYR A 90 -19.65 1.89 -6.63
CA TYR A 90 -18.48 1.06 -6.34
C TYR A 90 -18.91 -0.36 -6.02
N GLN A 91 -18.16 -1.34 -6.52
CA GLN A 91 -18.36 -2.74 -6.19
C GLN A 91 -17.50 -3.12 -4.98
N ARG A 92 -18.08 -3.83 -4.01
CA ARG A 92 -17.33 -4.44 -2.90
C ARG A 92 -16.35 -5.48 -3.44
N GLY A 93 -15.09 -5.39 -3.03
CA GLY A 93 -13.99 -6.20 -3.62
C GLY A 93 -13.59 -5.77 -5.04
N GLY A 94 -14.23 -4.74 -5.59
CA GLY A 94 -13.92 -4.18 -6.90
C GLY A 94 -12.70 -3.26 -6.88
N LYS A 95 -12.24 -2.88 -8.08
CA LYS A 95 -11.16 -1.91 -8.28
C LYS A 95 -11.75 -0.67 -8.95
N SER A 96 -11.69 0.47 -8.28
CA SER A 96 -12.18 1.74 -8.80
C SER A 96 -11.01 2.68 -9.10
N GLY A 97 -11.03 3.32 -10.27
CA GLY A 97 -10.04 4.31 -10.67
C GLY A 97 -10.52 5.73 -10.44
N LEU A 98 -9.73 6.56 -9.76
CA LEU A 98 -9.97 8.00 -9.60
C LEU A 98 -9.06 8.77 -10.57
N PHE A 99 -9.59 9.09 -11.76
CA PHE A 99 -8.86 9.79 -12.81
C PHE A 99 -9.07 11.30 -12.72
N GLY A 100 -7.98 12.06 -12.74
CA GLY A 100 -8.04 13.51 -12.72
C GLY A 100 -6.68 14.17 -12.54
N GLY A 101 -6.59 15.43 -12.95
CA GLY A 101 -5.38 16.25 -12.85
C GLY A 101 -5.01 16.64 -11.41
N ALA A 102 -3.95 17.43 -11.26
CA ALA A 102 -3.63 18.05 -9.97
C ALA A 102 -4.73 19.05 -9.58
N GLY A 103 -5.05 19.14 -8.29
CA GLY A 103 -6.00 20.12 -7.76
C GLY A 103 -7.49 19.81 -7.97
N VAL A 104 -7.85 18.71 -8.64
CA VAL A 104 -9.27 18.36 -8.91
C VAL A 104 -10.02 17.73 -7.73
N GLY A 105 -9.40 17.68 -6.54
CA GLY A 105 -10.05 17.19 -5.32
C GLY A 105 -9.98 15.68 -5.07
N LYS A 106 -9.09 14.93 -5.74
CA LYS A 106 -8.92 13.47 -5.50
C LYS A 106 -8.64 13.12 -4.04
N ALA A 107 -7.72 13.85 -3.39
CA ALA A 107 -7.41 13.63 -1.98
C ALA A 107 -8.61 13.95 -1.07
N VAL A 108 -9.38 14.99 -1.39
CA VAL A 108 -10.61 15.36 -0.66
C VAL A 108 -11.65 14.25 -0.80
N LEU A 109 -11.82 13.68 -2.00
CA LEU A 109 -12.72 12.55 -2.23
C LEU A 109 -12.31 11.31 -1.44
N ILE A 110 -11.01 11.02 -1.34
CA ILE A 110 -10.49 9.91 -0.53
C ILE A 110 -10.81 10.11 0.95
N MET A 111 -10.54 11.31 1.49
CA MET A 111 -10.86 11.64 2.89
C MET A 111 -12.36 11.50 3.17
N GLU A 112 -13.20 11.94 2.23
CA GLU A 112 -14.66 11.83 2.35
C GLU A 112 -15.14 10.37 2.30
N LEU A 113 -14.55 9.55 1.44
CA LEU A 113 -14.84 8.11 1.39
C LEU A 113 -14.48 7.41 2.69
N ILE A 114 -13.32 7.74 3.29
CA ILE A 114 -12.91 7.22 4.60
C ILE A 114 -13.93 7.62 5.67
N ASN A 115 -14.40 8.86 5.66
CA ASN A 115 -15.38 9.36 6.63
C ASN A 115 -16.76 8.71 6.49
N ASN A 116 -17.23 8.46 5.26
CA ASN A 116 -18.59 7.94 5.03
C ASN A 116 -18.71 6.42 5.18
N VAL A 117 -17.69 5.65 4.84
CA VAL A 117 -17.74 4.19 4.90
C VAL A 117 -17.69 3.68 6.35
N ASP A 118 -17.12 4.45 7.28
CA ASP A 118 -17.15 4.06 8.69
C ASP A 118 -17.15 5.27 9.64
N LYS A 119 -18.31 5.54 10.27
CA LYS A 119 -18.59 6.72 11.12
C LYS A 119 -18.07 6.67 12.56
N GLN A 120 -17.32 5.64 12.96
CA GLN A 120 -16.79 5.52 14.34
C GLN A 120 -15.50 6.33 14.63
N ALA A 121 -15.21 6.62 15.90
CA ALA A 121 -14.29 7.65 16.38
C ALA A 121 -12.78 7.28 16.53
N GLU A 122 -12.38 6.03 16.35
CA GLU A 122 -10.95 5.63 16.43
C GLU A 122 -10.21 5.81 15.09
N SER A 123 -8.86 5.88 15.13
CA SER A 123 -8.04 6.05 13.92
C SER A 123 -8.07 4.77 13.07
N LYS A 124 -8.57 4.85 11.83
CA LYS A 124 -8.84 3.67 10.96
C LYS A 124 -7.94 3.56 9.74
N CYS A 125 -6.96 4.44 9.62
CA CYS A 125 -6.12 4.50 8.43
C CYS A 125 -4.69 4.12 8.79
N ALA A 126 -4.16 3.10 8.14
CA ALA A 126 -2.72 2.86 8.09
C ALA A 126 -2.16 3.60 6.88
N LEU A 127 -1.17 4.45 7.10
CA LEU A 127 -0.56 5.26 6.04
C LEU A 127 0.76 4.61 5.61
N VAL A 128 0.86 4.23 4.35
CA VAL A 128 2.10 3.68 3.77
C VAL A 128 2.64 4.67 2.76
N TYR A 129 3.81 5.24 3.05
CA TYR A 129 4.38 6.36 2.32
C TYR A 129 5.62 5.91 1.55
N GLY A 130 5.71 6.39 0.31
CA GLY A 130 6.86 6.28 -0.56
C GLY A 130 7.00 7.61 -1.27
N GLN A 131 7.86 8.47 -0.74
CA GLN A 131 7.97 9.85 -1.18
C GLN A 131 8.64 9.96 -2.56
N MET A 132 8.48 11.10 -3.23
CA MET A 132 9.05 11.29 -4.58
C MET A 132 10.59 11.41 -4.58
N ASN A 133 11.18 11.76 -3.45
CA ASN A 133 12.63 11.80 -3.21
C ASN A 133 13.22 10.40 -2.91
N GLU A 134 12.39 9.38 -2.69
CA GLU A 134 12.88 8.02 -2.49
C GLU A 134 13.32 7.38 -3.82
N PRO A 135 14.29 6.46 -3.77
CA PRO A 135 14.78 5.79 -4.97
C PRO A 135 13.67 5.00 -5.69
N PRO A 136 13.84 4.72 -6.99
CA PRO A 136 12.82 3.99 -7.77
C PRO A 136 12.52 2.60 -7.18
N GLY A 137 13.46 1.96 -6.49
CA GLY A 137 13.21 0.70 -5.80
C GLY A 137 12.12 0.78 -4.74
N ALA A 138 12.20 1.80 -3.87
CA ALA A 138 11.20 2.05 -2.83
C ALA A 138 9.83 2.39 -3.44
N ARG A 139 9.80 3.32 -4.39
CA ARG A 139 8.56 3.73 -5.08
C ARG A 139 7.90 2.58 -5.85
N ALA A 140 8.70 1.64 -6.36
CA ALA A 140 8.22 0.45 -7.07
C ALA A 140 7.69 -0.65 -6.13
N ARG A 141 7.87 -0.54 -4.81
CA ARG A 141 7.49 -1.57 -3.84
C ARG A 141 6.53 -1.08 -2.75
N VAL A 142 6.44 0.23 -2.51
CA VAL A 142 5.56 0.81 -1.49
C VAL A 142 4.08 0.41 -1.66
N GLY A 143 3.61 0.30 -2.90
CA GLY A 143 2.24 -0.17 -3.18
C GLY A 143 1.98 -1.60 -2.70
N LEU A 144 3.01 -2.47 -2.73
CA LEU A 144 2.92 -3.84 -2.21
C LEU A 144 2.89 -3.86 -0.68
N THR A 145 3.60 -2.96 -0.03
CA THR A 145 3.54 -2.78 1.43
C THR A 145 2.13 -2.37 1.86
N GLY A 146 1.53 -1.40 1.18
CA GLY A 146 0.13 -1.01 1.40
C GLY A 146 -0.86 -2.16 1.15
N LEU A 147 -0.65 -2.90 0.06
CA LEU A 147 -1.45 -4.09 -0.24
C LEU A 147 -1.35 -5.14 0.86
N THR A 148 -0.15 -5.42 1.37
CA THR A 148 0.09 -6.43 2.42
C THR A 148 -0.61 -6.09 3.73
N VAL A 149 -0.60 -4.81 4.12
CA VAL A 149 -1.36 -4.34 5.29
C VAL A 149 -2.86 -4.55 5.05
N ALA A 150 -3.38 -4.19 3.87
CA ALA A 150 -4.78 -4.37 3.53
C ALA A 150 -5.20 -5.85 3.48
N GLU A 151 -4.35 -6.72 2.92
CA GLU A 151 -4.59 -8.17 2.88
C GLU A 151 -4.67 -8.79 4.27
N HIS A 152 -3.93 -8.28 5.25
CA HIS A 152 -4.07 -8.75 6.63
C HIS A 152 -5.47 -8.49 7.18
N PHE A 153 -6.00 -7.28 7.00
CA PHE A 153 -7.35 -6.94 7.44
C PHE A 153 -8.42 -7.72 6.67
N ARG A 154 -8.20 -8.02 5.39
CA ARG A 154 -9.08 -8.87 4.57
C ARG A 154 -9.05 -10.34 5.06
N ASP A 155 -7.87 -10.95 5.11
CA ASP A 155 -7.70 -12.39 5.29
C ASP A 155 -7.81 -12.82 6.76
N ALA A 156 -7.17 -12.07 7.66
CA ALA A 156 -7.05 -12.46 9.07
C ALA A 156 -8.12 -11.80 9.95
N GLU A 157 -8.60 -10.61 9.60
CA GLU A 157 -9.66 -9.90 10.35
C GLU A 157 -11.04 -9.97 9.67
N GLY A 158 -11.14 -10.44 8.41
CA GLY A 158 -12.41 -10.60 7.69
C GLY A 158 -13.13 -9.27 7.41
N GLN A 159 -12.39 -8.17 7.31
CA GLN A 159 -12.95 -6.82 7.16
C GLN A 159 -13.06 -6.40 5.69
N ASP A 160 -13.99 -5.49 5.43
CA ASP A 160 -14.01 -4.73 4.18
C ASP A 160 -12.98 -3.62 4.23
N VAL A 161 -11.97 -3.74 3.37
CA VAL A 161 -10.83 -2.82 3.37
C VAL A 161 -10.88 -1.91 2.15
N LEU A 162 -10.77 -0.62 2.38
CA LEU A 162 -10.51 0.36 1.33
C LEU A 162 -9.00 0.59 1.21
N LEU A 163 -8.43 0.18 0.07
CA LEU A 163 -7.04 0.48 -0.27
C LEU A 163 -7.00 1.64 -1.27
N PHE A 164 -6.38 2.75 -0.86
CA PHE A 164 -6.13 3.89 -1.72
C PHE A 164 -4.69 3.90 -2.20
N ILE A 165 -4.48 3.97 -3.52
CA ILE A 165 -3.16 4.05 -4.14
C ILE A 165 -3.05 5.40 -4.87
N ASP A 166 -2.39 6.36 -4.23
CA ASP A 166 -2.03 7.66 -4.84
C ASP A 166 -0.51 7.72 -5.05
N ASN A 167 0.04 7.52 -6.25
CA ASN A 167 -0.62 7.36 -7.55
C ASN A 167 -0.12 6.10 -8.26
N ILE A 168 -1.03 5.26 -8.74
CA ILE A 168 -0.69 4.01 -9.44
C ILE A 168 0.19 4.21 -10.68
N PHE A 169 0.10 5.37 -11.37
CA PHE A 169 1.00 5.67 -12.48
C PHE A 169 2.46 5.78 -12.02
N ARG A 170 2.70 6.29 -10.81
CA ARG A 170 4.06 6.40 -10.24
C ARG A 170 4.66 5.04 -9.92
N PHE A 171 3.85 4.06 -9.56
CA PHE A 171 4.28 2.67 -9.43
C PHE A 171 4.80 2.13 -10.78
N THR A 172 4.08 2.35 -11.88
CA THR A 172 4.53 1.95 -13.22
C THR A 172 5.81 2.66 -13.63
N GLN A 173 5.88 3.98 -13.40
CA GLN A 173 7.07 4.79 -13.71
C GLN A 173 8.31 4.29 -12.96
N ALA A 174 8.19 4.03 -11.67
CA ALA A 174 9.28 3.53 -10.85
C ALA A 174 9.78 2.14 -11.33
N ASN A 175 8.87 1.24 -11.70
CA ASN A 175 9.25 -0.05 -12.28
C ASN A 175 9.93 0.08 -13.65
N ALA A 176 9.53 1.06 -14.47
CA ALA A 176 10.22 1.35 -15.73
C ALA A 176 11.65 1.87 -15.50
N GLU A 177 11.86 2.75 -14.51
CA GLU A 177 13.20 3.21 -14.11
C GLU A 177 14.08 2.05 -13.62
N VAL A 178 13.53 1.19 -12.75
CA VAL A 178 14.21 -0.04 -12.30
C VAL A 178 14.56 -0.93 -13.48
N SER A 179 13.63 -1.15 -14.41
CA SER A 179 13.87 -1.98 -15.60
C SER A 179 15.01 -1.44 -16.44
N ALA A 180 15.09 -0.13 -16.65
CA ALA A 180 16.17 0.49 -17.40
C ALA A 180 17.55 0.29 -16.74
N LEU A 181 17.61 0.28 -15.40
CA LEU A 181 18.84 0.06 -14.63
C LEU A 181 19.30 -1.40 -14.62
N LEU A 182 18.38 -2.35 -14.83
CA LEU A 182 18.71 -3.76 -14.88
C LEU A 182 19.25 -4.22 -16.24
N GLY A 183 19.19 -3.37 -17.26
CA GLY A 183 19.55 -3.71 -18.65
C GLY A 183 18.64 -4.77 -19.26
#